data_AF-A0A8S1ZY38-F1
#
_entry.id   AF-A0A8S1ZY38-F1
#
_cell.length_a   1.000
_cell.length_b   1.000
_cell.length_c   1.000
_cell.angle_alpha   90.00
_cell.angle_beta   90.00
_cell.angle_gamma   90.00
#
_symmetry.space_group_name_H-M   'P 1'
#
loop_
_entity.id
_entity.type
_entity.pdbx_description
1 polymer ?
#
loop_
_entity_poly.entity_id
_entity_poly.type
_entity_poly.pdbx_seq_one_letter_code
_entity_poly.pdbx_strand_id
1 'polypeptide(L)'
;MSSSSSSRSVDRPSVGRNDSERGIPKKCYCGAPPILKNSMGREYPGRRYFTCEMVEDGGVHIGKWWDEAMMEEATMLRLELEDETERMRRSKMEKMREKIQTHKEEIEILFELHANHQNAVALLKEEISKKSDGQSLALLKEEVAKKSDGIAVELRNVFVGIVLVVGLLIYVLK
;
A
#
# COMPACT_ATOMS: atom_id res chain seq x y z
N MET A 1 69.99 42.74 -4.42
CA MET A 1 70.52 41.36 -4.36
C MET A 1 69.40 40.46 -4.84
N SER A 2 69.57 39.88 -6.03
CA SER A 2 68.53 39.09 -6.71
C SER A 2 68.47 37.69 -6.10
N SER A 3 67.36 37.34 -5.47
CA SER A 3 67.15 36.02 -4.89
C SER A 3 66.55 35.09 -5.94
N SER A 4 67.40 34.23 -6.50
CA SER A 4 67.00 33.15 -7.42
C SER A 4 66.31 32.03 -6.64
N SER A 5 64.99 31.93 -6.76
CA SER A 5 64.22 30.81 -6.20
C SER A 5 64.31 29.61 -7.13
N SER A 6 65.14 28.62 -6.79
CA SER A 6 65.16 27.32 -7.46
C SER A 6 63.95 26.50 -7.03
N SER A 7 62.92 26.47 -7.87
CA SER A 7 61.79 25.55 -7.75
C SER A 7 62.25 24.13 -8.11
N ARG A 8 62.43 23.26 -7.12
CA ARG A 8 62.56 21.81 -7.36
C ARG A 8 61.16 21.23 -7.50
N SER A 9 60.85 20.79 -8.71
CA SER A 9 59.66 20.04 -9.12
C SER A 9 59.50 18.81 -8.24
N VAL A 10 58.40 18.76 -7.47
CA VAL A 10 57.95 17.51 -6.85
C VAL A 10 57.18 16.80 -7.96
N ASP A 11 57.83 15.84 -8.63
CA ASP A 11 57.15 14.90 -9.51
C ASP A 11 56.12 14.14 -8.69
N ARG A 12 54.87 14.59 -8.78
CA ARG A 12 53.70 13.91 -8.23
C ARG A 12 53.36 12.78 -9.20
N PRO A 13 53.46 11.49 -8.84
CA PRO A 13 53.01 10.43 -9.72
C PRO A 13 51.49 10.54 -9.87
N SER A 14 51.06 11.04 -11.02
CA SER A 14 49.72 10.84 -11.55
C SER A 14 49.62 9.38 -11.98
N VAL A 15 49.12 8.51 -11.09
CA VAL A 15 48.83 7.11 -11.43
C VAL A 15 47.35 6.87 -11.15
N GLY A 16 46.64 6.43 -12.19
CA GLY A 16 45.20 6.18 -12.18
C GLY A 16 44.83 5.23 -11.04
N ARG A 17 43.93 5.69 -10.16
CA ARG A 17 43.43 4.88 -9.05
C ARG A 17 42.46 3.83 -9.59
N ASN A 18 42.94 2.60 -9.69
CA ASN A 18 42.09 1.44 -9.83
C ASN A 18 41.14 1.39 -8.61
N ASP A 19 39.85 1.16 -8.82
CA ASP A 19 38.85 1.06 -7.74
C ASP A 19 39.23 0.04 -6.66
N SER A 20 40.00 -0.98 -7.04
CA SER A 20 40.58 -2.03 -6.19
C SER A 20 41.65 -1.55 -5.20
N GLU A 21 42.14 -0.32 -5.32
CA GLU A 21 43.15 0.28 -4.42
C GLU A 21 42.55 1.32 -3.45
N ARG A 22 41.22 1.52 -3.50
CA ARG A 22 40.50 2.42 -2.58
C ARG A 22 40.22 1.78 -1.22
N GLY A 23 40.11 2.63 -0.20
CA GLY A 23 39.83 2.21 1.17
C GLY A 23 41.05 1.68 1.92
N ILE A 24 40.80 0.90 2.96
CA ILE A 24 41.85 0.33 3.81
C ILE A 24 42.56 -0.82 3.05
N PRO A 25 43.88 -0.76 2.85
CA PRO A 25 44.59 -1.83 2.18
C PRO A 25 44.53 -3.12 3.00
N LYS A 26 44.13 -4.22 2.36
CA LYS A 26 44.05 -5.55 3.00
C LYS A 26 45.32 -6.39 2.76
N LYS A 27 46.04 -6.13 1.66
CA LYS A 27 47.28 -6.80 1.25
C LYS A 27 48.20 -5.81 0.54
N CYS A 28 49.50 -6.01 0.66
CA CYS A 28 50.52 -5.38 -0.17
C CYS A 28 50.56 -6.05 -1.55
N TYR A 29 51.16 -5.37 -2.54
CA TYR A 29 51.38 -5.91 -3.88
C TYR A 29 52.28 -7.18 -3.88
N CYS A 30 53.15 -7.34 -2.89
CA CYS A 30 53.93 -8.57 -2.67
C CYS A 30 53.14 -9.71 -1.99
N GLY A 31 51.87 -9.48 -1.65
CA GLY A 31 50.98 -10.45 -0.99
C GLY A 31 51.05 -10.44 0.54
N ALA A 32 52.06 -9.81 1.15
CA ALA A 32 52.17 -9.66 2.60
C ALA A 32 51.08 -8.72 3.18
N PRO A 33 50.65 -8.90 4.45
CA PRO A 33 49.73 -7.97 5.09
C PRO A 33 50.39 -6.58 5.29
N PRO A 34 49.64 -5.48 5.13
CA PRO A 34 50.15 -4.15 5.41
C PRO A 34 50.28 -3.91 6.91
N ILE A 35 51.28 -3.12 7.30
CA ILE A 35 51.53 -2.67 8.67
C ILE A 35 51.29 -1.16 8.79
N LEU A 36 50.80 -0.71 9.93
CA LEU A 36 50.57 0.71 10.21
C LEU A 36 51.77 1.29 10.95
N LYS A 37 52.42 2.33 10.39
CA LYS A 37 53.54 3.04 11.04
C LYS A 37 53.22 4.51 11.24
N ASN A 38 53.91 5.12 12.20
CA ASN A 38 53.95 6.58 12.36
C ASN A 38 55.09 7.16 11.51
N SER A 39 54.80 8.24 10.80
CA SER A 39 55.78 9.03 10.08
C SER A 39 56.68 9.76 11.09
N MET A 40 57.97 9.45 11.02
CA MET A 40 59.02 10.08 11.84
C MET A 40 59.66 11.28 11.13
N GLY A 41 59.24 11.59 9.90
CA GLY A 41 59.76 12.70 9.12
C GLY A 41 59.31 14.07 9.66
N ARG A 42 60.12 15.10 9.43
CA ARG A 42 59.82 16.49 9.84
C ARG A 42 58.60 17.10 9.14
N GLU A 43 58.25 16.59 7.96
CA GLU A 43 57.16 17.12 7.13
C GLU A 43 55.78 16.68 7.61
N TYR A 44 55.66 15.43 8.09
CA TYR A 44 54.40 14.87 8.60
C TYR A 44 54.64 14.13 9.92
N PRO A 45 55.11 14.81 10.98
CA PRO A 45 55.45 14.16 12.24
C PRO A 45 54.20 13.54 12.87
N GLY A 46 54.28 12.26 13.22
CA GLY A 46 53.20 11.54 13.90
C GLY A 46 52.05 11.06 13.02
N ARG A 47 51.97 11.49 11.74
CA ARG A 47 50.93 11.02 10.80
C ARG A 47 51.11 9.53 10.53
N ARG A 48 50.01 8.77 10.45
CA ARG A 48 50.06 7.31 10.25
C ARG A 48 49.89 6.94 8.78
N TYR A 49 50.55 5.87 8.36
CA TYR A 49 50.43 5.32 7.01
C TYR A 49 50.59 3.80 7.01
N PHE A 50 49.90 3.15 6.08
CA PHE A 50 50.05 1.74 5.77
C PHE A 50 51.29 1.53 4.90
N THR A 51 52.09 0.54 5.25
CA THR A 51 53.31 0.16 4.53
C THR A 51 53.54 -1.36 4.57
N CYS A 52 54.61 -1.84 3.94
CA CYS A 52 55.03 -3.23 3.99
C CYS A 52 56.31 -3.40 4.82
N GLU A 53 56.49 -4.58 5.40
CA GLU A 53 57.72 -4.94 6.10
C GLU A 53 58.91 -5.05 5.14
N MET A 54 58.67 -5.54 3.91
CA MET A 54 59.69 -5.76 2.88
C MET A 54 59.96 -4.51 2.02
N VAL A 55 59.55 -3.31 2.45
CA VAL A 55 59.64 -2.08 1.64
C VAL A 55 61.07 -1.73 1.18
N GLU A 56 62.08 -2.25 1.87
CA GLU A 56 63.51 -2.03 1.58
C GLU A 56 64.10 -3.04 0.57
N ASP A 57 63.32 -4.03 0.09
CA ASP A 57 63.78 -5.06 -0.86
C ASP A 57 63.96 -4.55 -2.31
N GLY A 58 63.71 -3.26 -2.55
CA GLY A 58 63.79 -2.62 -3.87
C GLY A 58 62.56 -2.87 -4.76
N GLY A 59 61.56 -3.59 -4.27
CA GLY A 59 60.28 -3.83 -4.94
C GLY A 59 59.26 -2.71 -4.75
N VAL A 60 58.12 -2.84 -5.44
CA VAL A 60 56.99 -1.91 -5.30
C VAL A 60 56.07 -2.41 -4.19
N HIS A 61 55.93 -1.60 -3.14
CA HIS A 61 55.13 -1.93 -1.96
C HIS A 61 54.04 -0.89 -1.70
N ILE A 62 53.04 -1.29 -0.93
CA ILE A 62 51.96 -0.41 -0.52
C ILE A 62 52.51 0.75 0.32
N GLY A 63 52.06 1.95 0.00
CA GLY A 63 52.34 3.17 0.75
C GLY A 63 51.10 4.05 0.70
N LYS A 64 50.30 4.05 1.75
CA LYS A 64 49.02 4.77 1.77
C LYS A 64 48.79 5.47 3.08
N TRP A 65 48.45 6.74 3.05
CA TRP A 65 48.10 7.50 4.24
C TRP A 65 46.86 6.92 4.92
N TRP A 66 46.93 6.77 6.24
CA TRP A 66 45.85 6.16 7.02
C TRP A 66 44.56 6.97 6.91
N ASP A 67 44.65 8.30 7.03
CA ASP A 67 43.51 9.20 6.95
C ASP A 67 42.86 9.19 5.56
N GLU A 68 43.64 9.13 4.48
CA GLU A 68 43.10 8.99 3.12
C GLU A 68 42.36 7.66 2.96
N ALA A 69 42.96 6.55 3.40
CA ALA A 69 42.32 5.24 3.36
C ALA A 69 41.01 5.20 4.17
N MET A 70 41.00 5.81 5.35
CA MET A 70 39.80 5.91 6.20
C MET A 70 38.71 6.79 5.57
N MET A 71 39.07 7.92 4.96
CA MET A 71 38.11 8.79 4.28
C MET A 71 37.48 8.10 3.07
N GLU A 72 38.26 7.34 2.31
CA GLU A 72 37.75 6.52 1.22
C GLU A 72 36.79 5.44 1.73
N GLU A 73 37.16 4.72 2.80
CA GLU A 73 36.30 3.70 3.42
C GLU A 73 34.96 4.30 3.89
N ALA A 74 35.02 5.43 4.60
CA ALA A 74 33.83 6.12 5.10
C ALA A 74 32.93 6.61 3.96
N THR A 75 33.53 7.10 2.86
CA THR A 75 32.79 7.53 1.68
C THR A 75 32.11 6.35 0.99
N MET A 76 32.79 5.22 0.84
CA MET A 76 32.21 4.01 0.25
C MET A 76 31.05 3.48 1.08
N LEU A 77 31.23 3.36 2.40
CA LEU A 77 30.17 2.93 3.33
C LEU A 77 28.96 3.86 3.29
N ARG A 78 29.20 5.17 3.21
CA ARG A 78 28.11 6.15 3.08
C ARG A 78 27.31 5.93 1.79
N LEU A 79 27.99 5.76 0.66
CA LEU A 79 27.33 5.54 -0.63
C LEU A 79 26.56 4.22 -0.65
N GLU A 80 27.11 3.16 -0.08
CA GLU A 80 26.44 1.86 0.05
C GLU A 80 25.18 1.97 0.91
N LEU A 81 25.24 2.69 2.03
CA LEU A 81 24.08 2.94 2.88
C LEU A 81 22.99 3.78 2.18
N GLU A 82 23.38 4.82 1.44
CA GLU A 82 22.46 5.64 0.66
C GLU A 82 21.75 4.79 -0.41
N ASP A 83 22.51 3.95 -1.10
CA ASP A 83 22.02 3.04 -2.14
C ASP A 83 21.10 1.93 -1.58
N GLU A 84 21.45 1.30 -0.45
CA GLU A 84 20.54 0.39 0.26
C GLU A 84 19.25 1.07 0.71
N THR A 85 19.35 2.30 1.21
CA THR A 85 18.18 3.08 1.64
C THR A 85 17.25 3.36 0.46
N GLU A 86 17.80 3.74 -0.69
CA GLU A 86 17.03 3.96 -1.92
C GLU A 86 16.45 2.67 -2.48
N ARG A 87 17.18 1.54 -2.44
CA ARG A 87 16.62 0.22 -2.79
C ARG A 87 15.43 -0.13 -1.90
N MET A 88 15.57 0.05 -0.59
CA MET A 88 14.50 -0.22 0.36
C MET A 88 13.28 0.67 0.09
N ARG A 89 13.51 1.97 -0.12
CA ARG A 89 12.47 2.94 -0.47
C ARG A 89 11.74 2.53 -1.75
N ARG A 90 12.48 2.16 -2.80
CA ARG A 90 11.92 1.70 -4.09
C ARG A 90 11.07 0.44 -3.90
N SER A 91 11.61 -0.57 -3.21
CA SER A 91 10.89 -1.82 -2.90
C SER A 91 9.58 -1.57 -2.14
N LYS A 92 9.59 -0.67 -1.14
CA LYS A 92 8.37 -0.29 -0.41
C LYS A 92 7.35 0.41 -1.31
N MET A 93 7.78 1.32 -2.17
CA MET A 93 6.90 2.01 -3.12
C MET A 93 6.31 1.05 -4.16
N GLU A 94 7.07 0.07 -4.61
CA GLU A 94 6.61 -0.96 -5.54
C GLU A 94 5.52 -1.83 -4.91
N LYS A 95 5.74 -2.33 -3.69
CA LYS A 95 4.71 -3.07 -2.94
C LYS A 95 3.46 -2.24 -2.68
N MET A 96 3.62 -0.95 -2.41
CA MET A 96 2.46 -0.05 -2.25
C MET A 96 1.71 0.13 -3.56
N ARG A 97 2.41 0.24 -4.69
CA ARG A 97 1.81 0.34 -6.02
C ARG A 97 1.04 -0.92 -6.39
N GLU A 98 1.58 -2.10 -6.10
CA GLU A 98 0.91 -3.38 -6.28
C GLU A 98 -0.40 -3.43 -5.49
N LYS A 99 -0.38 -3.07 -4.20
CA LYS A 99 -1.60 -2.97 -3.39
C LYS A 99 -2.61 -1.98 -3.98
N ILE A 100 -2.16 -0.79 -4.38
CA ILE A 100 -3.05 0.21 -5.00
C ILE A 100 -3.70 -0.35 -6.27
N GLN A 101 -2.95 -1.11 -7.07
CA GLN A 101 -3.47 -1.74 -8.27
C GLN A 101 -4.52 -2.82 -7.96
N THR A 102 -4.26 -3.71 -6.99
CA THR A 102 -5.24 -4.70 -6.54
C THR A 102 -6.50 -4.04 -5.99
N HIS A 103 -6.37 -3.03 -5.13
CA HIS A 103 -7.52 -2.30 -4.59
C HIS A 103 -8.32 -1.60 -5.70
N LYS A 104 -7.65 -1.10 -6.74
CA LYS A 104 -8.32 -0.48 -7.88
C LYS A 104 -9.18 -1.51 -8.63
N GLU A 105 -8.66 -2.72 -8.85
CA GLU A 105 -9.39 -3.82 -9.48
C GLU A 105 -10.58 -4.30 -8.63
N GLU A 106 -10.39 -4.42 -7.31
CA GLU A 106 -11.47 -4.75 -6.37
C GLU A 106 -12.59 -3.70 -6.40
N ILE A 107 -12.23 -2.41 -6.44
CA ILE A 107 -13.20 -1.31 -6.53
C ILE A 107 -13.99 -1.38 -7.84
N GLU A 108 -13.35 -1.70 -8.96
CA GLU A 108 -14.01 -1.83 -10.26
C GLU A 108 -15.06 -2.95 -10.25
N ILE A 109 -14.73 -4.11 -9.67
CA ILE A 109 -15.67 -5.22 -9.48
C ILE A 109 -16.83 -4.81 -8.57
N LEU A 110 -16.55 -4.10 -7.48
CA LEU A 110 -17.57 -3.61 -6.56
C LEU A 110 -18.54 -2.63 -7.24
N PHE A 111 -18.06 -1.78 -8.15
CA PHE A 111 -18.91 -0.87 -8.92
C PHE A 111 -19.88 -1.62 -9.83
N GLU A 112 -19.42 -2.65 -10.54
CA GLU A 112 -20.27 -3.46 -11.41
C GLU A 112 -21.32 -4.24 -10.59
N LEU A 113 -20.90 -4.84 -9.46
CA LEU A 113 -21.81 -5.50 -8.53
C LEU A 113 -22.88 -4.53 -8.01
N HIS A 114 -22.49 -3.29 -7.69
CA HIS A 114 -23.43 -2.27 -7.23
C HIS A 114 -24.46 -1.92 -8.31
N ALA A 115 -24.05 -1.76 -9.57
CA ALA A 115 -24.97 -1.50 -10.67
C ALA A 115 -25.97 -2.66 -10.85
N ASN A 116 -25.49 -3.91 -10.76
CA ASN A 116 -26.34 -5.09 -10.83
C ASN A 116 -27.35 -5.14 -9.67
N HIS A 117 -26.91 -4.84 -8.45
CA HIS A 117 -27.81 -4.74 -7.29
C HIS A 117 -28.84 -3.63 -7.47
N GLN A 118 -28.48 -2.46 -8.00
CA GLN A 118 -29.43 -1.39 -8.27
C GLN A 118 -30.50 -1.81 -9.29
N ASN A 119 -30.10 -2.50 -10.37
CA ASN A 119 -31.02 -3.04 -11.36
C ASN A 119 -31.96 -4.10 -10.75
N ALA A 120 -31.43 -5.03 -9.95
CA ALA A 120 -32.24 -6.04 -9.27
C ALA A 120 -33.25 -5.41 -8.30
N VAL A 121 -32.82 -4.40 -7.53
CA VAL A 121 -33.71 -3.63 -6.65
C VAL A 121 -34.80 -2.92 -7.44
N ALA A 122 -34.49 -2.35 -8.61
CA ALA A 122 -35.48 -1.69 -9.46
C ALA A 122 -36.55 -2.67 -9.96
N LEU A 123 -36.14 -3.86 -10.44
CA LEU A 123 -37.08 -4.91 -10.88
C LEU A 123 -37.97 -5.41 -9.74
N LEU A 124 -37.39 -5.65 -8.55
CA LEU A 124 -38.16 -6.07 -7.38
C LEU A 124 -39.16 -4.99 -6.95
N LYS A 125 -38.79 -3.71 -7.02
CA LYS A 125 -39.72 -2.61 -6.74
C LYS A 125 -40.90 -2.59 -7.73
N GLU A 126 -40.64 -2.82 -9.01
CA GLU A 126 -41.69 -2.89 -10.05
C GLU A 126 -42.64 -4.07 -9.78
N GLU A 127 -42.10 -5.25 -9.47
CA GLU A 127 -42.89 -6.45 -9.15
C GLU A 127 -43.75 -6.24 -7.88
N ILE A 128 -43.19 -5.59 -6.86
CA ILE A 128 -43.95 -5.21 -5.66
C ILE A 128 -45.06 -4.22 -6.02
N SER A 129 -44.80 -3.22 -6.86
CA SER A 129 -45.83 -2.27 -7.33
C SER A 129 -47.00 -3.02 -7.95
N LYS A 130 -46.74 -3.89 -8.94
CA LYS A 130 -47.77 -4.68 -9.64
C LYS A 130 -48.62 -5.54 -8.68
N LYS A 131 -48.02 -6.10 -7.63
CA LYS A 131 -48.74 -6.89 -6.61
C LYS A 131 -49.46 -6.03 -5.58
N SER A 132 -48.96 -4.83 -5.32
CA SER A 132 -49.55 -3.87 -4.38
C SER A 132 -50.69 -3.05 -4.99
N ASP A 133 -50.75 -2.96 -6.32
CA ASP A 133 -51.78 -2.27 -7.10
C ASP A 133 -53.11 -3.04 -7.07
N GLY A 134 -53.66 -3.25 -5.88
CA GLY A 134 -55.09 -3.27 -5.60
C GLY A 134 -55.95 -4.32 -6.30
N GLN A 135 -55.47 -5.11 -7.26
CA GLN A 135 -56.33 -5.97 -8.08
C GLN A 135 -56.91 -7.13 -7.25
N SER A 136 -56.07 -7.74 -6.43
CA SER A 136 -56.48 -8.75 -5.46
C SER A 136 -57.27 -8.15 -4.29
N LEU A 137 -56.96 -6.92 -3.85
CA LEU A 137 -57.69 -6.24 -2.77
C LEU A 137 -59.08 -5.74 -3.21
N ALA A 138 -59.20 -5.26 -4.46
CA ALA A 138 -60.42 -4.74 -5.04
C ALA A 138 -61.40 -5.87 -5.34
N LEU A 139 -60.92 -6.99 -5.90
CA LEU A 139 -61.73 -8.20 -6.10
C LEU A 139 -62.25 -8.74 -4.76
N LEU A 140 -61.41 -8.78 -3.72
CA LEU A 140 -61.85 -9.20 -2.38
C LEU A 140 -62.85 -8.22 -1.75
N LYS A 141 -62.66 -6.91 -1.91
CA LYS A 141 -63.62 -5.91 -1.43
C LYS A 141 -64.98 -6.03 -2.12
N GLU A 142 -65.00 -6.27 -3.43
CA GLU A 142 -66.23 -6.46 -4.19
C GLU A 142 -66.96 -7.75 -3.78
N GLU A 143 -66.22 -8.85 -3.61
CA GLU A 143 -66.78 -10.13 -3.14
C GLU A 143 -67.35 -10.02 -1.72
N VAL A 144 -66.66 -9.29 -0.82
CA VAL A 144 -67.13 -9.03 0.54
C VAL A 144 -68.39 -8.16 0.55
N ALA A 145 -68.45 -7.12 -0.29
CA ALA A 145 -69.63 -6.25 -0.40
C ALA A 145 -70.86 -7.01 -0.90
N LYS A 146 -70.71 -7.87 -1.92
CA LYS A 146 -71.81 -8.72 -2.42
C LYS A 146 -72.34 -9.66 -1.34
N LYS A 147 -71.46 -10.26 -0.52
CA LYS A 147 -71.87 -11.13 0.59
C LYS A 147 -72.56 -10.36 1.72
N SER A 148 -72.07 -9.16 2.08
CA SER A 148 -72.72 -8.36 3.14
C SER A 148 -74.13 -7.94 2.75
N ASP A 149 -74.37 -7.59 1.49
CA ASP A 149 -75.69 -7.20 1.00
C ASP A 149 -76.67 -8.39 1.02
N GLY A 150 -76.21 -9.59 0.64
CA GLY A 150 -77.00 -10.81 0.74
C GLY A 150 -77.44 -11.11 2.19
N ILE A 151 -76.50 -11.03 3.14
CA ILE A 151 -76.78 -11.25 4.57
C ILE A 151 -77.79 -10.22 5.11
N ALA A 152 -77.67 -8.96 4.72
CA ALA A 152 -78.59 -7.90 5.15
C ALA A 152 -80.03 -8.14 4.65
N VAL A 153 -80.19 -8.64 3.43
CA VAL A 153 -81.51 -8.99 2.87
C VAL A 153 -82.14 -10.17 3.62
N GLU A 154 -81.37 -11.21 3.92
CA GLU A 154 -81.86 -12.36 4.69
C GLU A 154 -82.30 -11.95 6.11
N LEU A 155 -81.50 -11.14 6.81
CA LEU A 155 -81.84 -10.64 8.14
C LEU A 155 -83.14 -9.82 8.14
N ARG A 156 -83.34 -8.97 7.13
CA ARG A 156 -84.58 -8.19 6.98
C ARG A 156 -85.79 -9.11 6.78
N ASN A 157 -85.66 -10.15 5.97
CA ASN A 157 -86.73 -11.11 5.72
C ASN A 157 -87.08 -11.90 6.98
N VAL A 158 -86.07 -12.33 7.75
CA VAL A 158 -86.27 -13.01 9.05
C VAL A 158 -86.98 -12.08 10.03
N PHE A 159 -86.56 -10.82 10.14
CA PHE A 159 -87.19 -9.84 11.02
C PHE A 159 -88.67 -9.60 10.66
N VAL A 160 -88.97 -9.40 9.38
CA VAL A 160 -90.36 -9.27 8.90
C VAL A 160 -91.16 -10.53 9.23
N GLY A 161 -90.60 -11.72 9.03
CA GLY A 161 -91.22 -12.99 9.40
C GLY A 161 -91.55 -13.07 10.90
N ILE A 162 -90.60 -12.72 11.77
CA ILE A 162 -90.80 -12.70 13.23
C ILE A 162 -91.91 -11.71 13.60
N VAL A 163 -91.90 -10.49 13.05
CA VAL A 163 -92.92 -9.47 13.32
C VAL A 163 -94.31 -9.95 12.91
N LEU A 164 -94.44 -10.61 11.75
CA LEU A 164 -95.71 -11.18 11.29
C LEU A 164 -96.20 -12.29 12.22
N VAL A 165 -95.33 -13.22 12.62
CA VAL A 165 -95.69 -14.32 13.54
C VAL A 165 -96.09 -13.78 14.91
N VAL A 166 -95.33 -12.84 15.47
CA VAL A 166 -95.66 -12.19 16.75
C VAL A 166 -96.97 -11.42 16.64
N GLY A 167 -97.18 -10.67 15.56
CA GLY A 167 -98.43 -9.96 15.31
C GLY A 167 -99.65 -10.89 15.23
N LEU A 168 -99.51 -12.03 14.54
CA LEU A 168 -100.55 -13.06 14.47
C LEU A 168 -100.81 -13.70 15.84
N LEU A 169 -99.77 -14.02 16.62
CA LEU A 169 -99.93 -14.55 17.97
C LEU A 169 -100.67 -13.57 18.89
N ILE A 170 -100.33 -12.28 18.83
CA ILE A 170 -101.03 -11.22 19.58
C ILE A 170 -102.50 -11.13 19.15
N TYR A 171 -102.79 -11.26 17.86
CA TYR A 171 -104.16 -11.23 17.33
C TYR A 171 -104.99 -12.45 17.80
N VAL A 172 -104.40 -13.65 17.81
CA VAL A 172 -105.10 -14.88 18.22
C VAL A 172 -105.29 -15.00 19.73
N LEU A 173 -104.39 -14.40 20.53
CA LEU A 173 -104.44 -14.42 22.00
C LEU A 173 -105.27 -13.29 22.62
N LYS A 174 -105.93 -12.46 21.79
CA LYS A 174 -106.75 -11.32 22.22
C LYS A 174 -108.23 -11.59 21.97
#